data_AF-A0A317SP61-F1
#
_entry.id   AF-A0A317SP61-F1
#
_cell.length_a   1.000
_cell.length_b   1.000
_cell.length_c   1.000
_cell.angle_alpha   90.00
_cell.angle_beta   90.00
_cell.angle_gamma   90.00
#
_symmetry.space_group_name_H-M   'P 1'
#
loop_
_entity.id
_entity.type
_entity.pdbx_description
1 polymer ?
#
loop_
_entity_poly.entity_id
_entity_poly.type
_entity_poly.pdbx_seq_one_letter_code
_entity_poly.pdbx_strand_id
1 'polypeptide(L)'
;MLRTTSMRTLQCVVKHKLMDVDADLRLARVTPSQNPLSCEKGWFCPYLFASSRTPIIPRSQDFTIAQCFGPFLAGDYRLAHKLLSESAAVLSLCNPDPTVNIGVNRVLVTFIGITPYRGGMWSSSRRPGAALMNFHLLNGCPSMVIPVNNMAPIVAWSPTTLASIKNPGFNPEWWHGQICEFLDTIISIKDCTPGIRANYEPALGRSTSMVVNGALGLRNVQPGILKGLDPERAGIAFFRY
;
A
#
# COMPACT_ATOMS: atom_id res chain seq x y z
N MET A 1 -0.31 -20.15 11.11
CA MET A 1 -0.90 -18.82 11.40
C MET A 1 0.22 -17.80 11.34
N LEU A 2 0.12 -16.77 10.49
CA LEU A 2 1.11 -15.69 10.45
C LEU A 2 0.94 -14.84 11.71
N ARG A 3 2.02 -14.61 12.46
CA ARG A 3 2.02 -13.83 13.70
C ARG A 3 3.11 -12.79 13.63
N THR A 4 2.76 -11.54 13.90
CA THR A 4 3.74 -10.46 14.00
C THR A 4 4.52 -10.59 15.29
N THR A 5 5.82 -10.84 15.17
CA THR A 5 6.78 -10.93 16.28
C THR A 5 7.85 -9.83 16.21
N SER A 6 7.99 -9.18 15.06
CA SER A 6 8.92 -8.07 14.88
C SER A 6 8.41 -7.06 13.85
N MET A 7 8.89 -5.82 14.00
CA MET A 7 8.70 -4.74 13.04
C MET A 7 10.06 -4.27 12.55
N ARG A 8 10.23 -4.21 11.23
CA ARG A 8 11.43 -3.66 10.58
C ARG A 8 11.14 -2.25 10.09
N THR A 9 11.97 -1.30 10.49
CA THR A 9 11.90 0.08 10.02
C THR A 9 12.98 0.31 8.96
N LEU A 10 12.56 0.75 7.77
CA LEU A 10 13.42 1.09 6.66
C LEU A 10 13.39 2.60 6.47
N GLN A 11 14.53 3.27 6.64
CA GLN A 11 14.67 4.66 6.24
C GLN A 11 15.00 4.71 4.74
N CYS A 12 14.08 5.25 3.94
CA CYS A 12 14.22 5.25 2.48
C CYS A 12 14.30 6.67 1.91
N VAL A 13 15.17 6.83 0.91
CA VAL A 13 15.31 8.04 0.10
C VAL A 13 14.65 7.79 -1.26
N VAL A 14 13.57 8.49 -1.57
CA VAL A 14 12.91 8.45 -2.88
C VAL A 14 13.30 9.70 -3.67
N LYS A 15 14.28 9.57 -4.55
CA LYS A 15 14.75 10.68 -5.39
C LYS A 15 13.70 11.06 -6.44
N HIS A 16 13.53 12.36 -6.65
CA HIS A 16 12.67 12.92 -7.70
C HIS A 16 13.24 14.22 -8.26
N LYS A 17 12.76 14.64 -9.42
CA LYS A 17 13.07 15.95 -10.02
C LYS A 17 11.85 16.88 -10.08
N LEU A 18 10.76 16.49 -9.45
CA LEU A 18 9.51 17.26 -9.42
C LEU A 18 9.64 18.52 -8.57
N MET A 19 8.91 19.55 -8.97
CA MET A 19 8.75 20.82 -8.27
C MET A 19 7.25 21.07 -8.08
N ASP A 20 6.69 20.64 -6.95
CA ASP A 20 5.28 20.86 -6.56
C ASP A 20 4.27 20.67 -7.70
N VAL A 21 4.10 19.43 -8.14
CA VAL A 21 3.12 19.10 -9.18
C VAL A 21 1.95 18.35 -8.58
N ASP A 22 0.76 18.56 -9.11
CA ASP A 22 -0.42 17.85 -8.65
C ASP A 22 -0.31 16.35 -8.95
N ALA A 23 -0.73 15.54 -7.97
CA ALA A 23 -0.90 14.11 -8.17
C ALA A 23 -2.19 13.86 -8.97
N ASP A 24 -2.11 13.04 -10.03
CA ASP A 24 -3.31 12.51 -10.70
C ASP A 24 -3.93 11.43 -9.81
N LEU A 25 -4.71 11.89 -8.83
CA LEU A 25 -5.45 11.05 -7.91
C LEU A 25 -6.85 10.76 -8.42
N ARG A 26 -7.20 9.47 -8.43
CA ARG A 26 -8.53 8.97 -8.78
C ARG A 26 -9.04 8.08 -7.65
N LEU A 27 -10.30 8.28 -7.27
CA LEU A 27 -10.94 7.57 -6.16
C LEU A 27 -11.88 6.51 -6.71
N ALA A 28 -11.76 5.28 -6.20
CA ALA A 28 -12.67 4.19 -6.53
C ALA A 28 -13.87 4.19 -5.55
N ARG A 29 -15.07 3.90 -6.08
CA ARG A 29 -16.33 3.77 -5.32
C ARG A 29 -16.56 4.92 -4.34
N VAL A 30 -16.69 6.12 -4.89
CA VAL A 30 -16.86 7.34 -4.11
C VAL A 30 -18.27 7.40 -3.51
N THR A 31 -18.36 7.69 -2.22
CA THR A 31 -19.61 7.91 -1.49
C THR A 31 -19.56 9.21 -0.68
N PRO A 32 -20.70 9.81 -0.31
CA PRO A 32 -20.71 10.92 0.63
C PRO A 32 -20.08 10.52 1.97
N SER A 33 -19.17 11.36 2.48
CA SER A 33 -18.43 11.05 3.70
C SER A 33 -19.34 11.07 4.92
N GLN A 34 -19.26 10.02 5.73
CA GLN A 34 -19.95 9.96 7.03
C GLN A 34 -19.24 10.81 8.09
N ASN A 35 -17.96 11.15 7.87
CA ASN A 35 -17.18 12.00 8.77
C ASN A 35 -16.25 12.94 7.97
N PRO A 36 -16.75 14.09 7.49
CA PRO A 36 -15.97 15.03 6.70
C PRO A 36 -14.79 15.67 7.45
N LEU A 37 -14.74 15.58 8.77
CA LEU A 37 -13.61 16.08 9.57
C LEU A 37 -12.45 15.08 9.63
N SER A 38 -12.70 13.80 9.32
CA SER A 38 -11.67 12.78 9.32
C SER A 38 -10.69 12.97 8.16
N CYS A 39 -9.40 12.88 8.50
CA CYS A 39 -8.29 12.92 7.55
C CYS A 39 -7.59 11.55 7.40
N GLU A 40 -8.06 10.51 8.11
CA GLU A 40 -7.42 9.18 8.11
C GLU A 40 -7.48 8.49 6.75
N LYS A 41 -8.53 8.71 5.96
CA LYS A 41 -8.64 8.18 4.60
C LYS A 41 -7.46 8.59 3.69
N GLY A 42 -6.87 9.75 3.97
CA GLY A 42 -5.68 10.26 3.31
C GLY A 42 -4.36 9.81 3.95
N TRP A 43 -4.32 8.72 4.71
CA TRP A 43 -3.15 8.35 5.51
C TRP A 43 -1.84 8.22 4.73
N PHE A 44 -1.92 7.87 3.44
CA PHE A 44 -0.76 7.72 2.57
C PHE A 44 -0.36 9.02 1.82
N CYS A 45 -1.16 10.08 1.91
CA CYS A 45 -0.86 11.40 1.32
C CYS A 45 0.52 11.96 1.71
N PRO A 46 1.05 11.77 2.95
CA PRO A 46 2.39 12.23 3.28
C PRO A 46 3.50 11.68 2.38
N TYR A 47 3.32 10.47 1.83
CA TYR A 47 4.25 9.91 0.84
C TYR A 47 4.28 10.72 -0.45
N LEU A 48 3.09 11.03 -1.00
CA LEU A 48 2.95 11.85 -2.20
C LEU A 48 3.50 13.26 -1.96
N PHE A 49 3.10 13.89 -0.84
CA PHE A 49 3.58 15.21 -0.46
C PHE A 49 5.11 15.28 -0.36
N ALA A 50 5.73 14.34 0.35
CA ALA A 50 7.19 14.33 0.51
C ALA A 50 7.93 14.06 -0.82
N SER A 51 7.29 13.37 -1.77
CA SER A 51 7.80 13.15 -3.12
C SER A 51 7.44 14.26 -4.11
N SER A 52 7.02 15.42 -3.60
CA SER A 52 6.63 16.63 -4.37
C SER A 52 5.49 16.39 -5.36
N ARG A 53 4.56 15.52 -4.96
CA ARG A 53 3.28 15.28 -5.62
C ARG A 53 2.17 15.75 -4.68
N THR A 54 1.49 16.83 -5.02
CA THR A 54 0.42 17.40 -4.18
C THR A 54 -0.82 16.52 -4.24
N PRO A 55 -1.20 15.85 -3.15
CA PRO A 55 -2.39 15.01 -3.13
C PRO A 55 -3.63 15.83 -2.77
N ILE A 56 -4.70 15.72 -3.57
CA ILE A 56 -5.99 16.36 -3.31
C ILE A 56 -7.04 15.27 -3.09
N ILE A 57 -7.57 15.18 -1.87
CA ILE A 57 -8.66 14.26 -1.51
C ILE A 57 -9.81 15.08 -0.91
N PRO A 58 -11.00 15.07 -1.53
CA PRO A 58 -12.15 15.79 -1.01
C PRO A 58 -12.57 15.24 0.36
N ARG A 59 -12.70 16.13 1.35
CA ARG A 59 -13.16 15.77 2.69
C ARG A 59 -14.60 15.26 2.70
N SER A 60 -15.43 15.77 1.81
CA SER A 60 -16.84 15.40 1.64
C SER A 60 -17.06 14.00 1.07
N GLN A 61 -16.00 13.27 0.69
CA GLN A 61 -16.10 11.99 0.00
C GLN A 61 -15.31 10.89 0.71
N ASP A 62 -15.95 9.74 0.93
CA ASP A 62 -15.26 8.50 1.26
C ASP A 62 -15.07 7.67 -0.03
N PHE A 63 -14.14 6.72 0.00
CA PHE A 63 -13.75 5.92 -1.15
C PHE A 63 -13.26 4.55 -0.68
N THR A 64 -13.02 3.63 -1.61
CA THR A 64 -12.53 2.28 -1.26
C THR A 64 -11.07 2.10 -1.58
N ILE A 65 -10.58 2.75 -2.64
CA ILE A 65 -9.16 2.83 -3.01
C ILE A 65 -8.86 4.21 -3.59
N ALA A 66 -7.77 4.83 -3.16
CA ALA A 66 -7.20 5.99 -3.82
C ALA A 66 -6.04 5.54 -4.72
N GLN A 67 -6.00 6.05 -5.95
CA GLN A 67 -5.11 5.63 -7.02
C GLN A 67 -4.35 6.83 -7.56
N CYS A 68 -3.02 6.75 -7.62
CA CYS A 68 -2.16 7.79 -8.19
C CYS A 68 -1.60 7.31 -9.53
N PHE A 69 -1.97 7.99 -10.62
CA PHE A 69 -1.55 7.67 -11.98
C PHE A 69 -0.37 8.50 -12.46
N GLY A 70 -0.02 9.56 -11.74
CA GLY A 70 1.06 10.44 -12.12
C GLY A 70 1.32 11.55 -11.12
N PRO A 71 2.47 12.21 -11.25
CA PRO A 71 3.59 11.83 -12.11
C PRO A 71 4.35 10.59 -11.62
N PHE A 72 4.97 9.88 -12.56
CA PHE A 72 5.81 8.71 -12.26
C PHE A 72 7.20 9.09 -11.77
N LEU A 73 7.64 8.38 -10.73
CA LEU A 73 9.00 8.45 -10.24
C LEU A 73 9.67 7.08 -10.36
N ALA A 74 10.87 7.04 -10.95
CA ALA A 74 11.73 5.86 -10.84
C ALA A 74 12.03 5.48 -9.38
N GLY A 75 11.92 6.44 -8.47
CA GLY A 75 11.98 6.20 -7.03
C GLY A 75 10.84 5.33 -6.48
N ASP A 76 9.63 5.40 -7.05
CA ASP A 76 8.49 4.55 -6.65
C ASP A 76 8.81 3.08 -6.97
N TYR A 77 9.32 2.85 -8.19
CA TYR A 77 9.73 1.53 -8.69
C TYR A 77 10.83 0.91 -7.80
N ARG A 78 11.88 1.69 -7.50
CA ARG A 78 12.97 1.24 -6.62
C ARG A 78 12.53 1.02 -5.19
N LEU A 79 11.60 1.83 -4.69
CA LEU A 79 11.01 1.63 -3.37
C LEU A 79 10.27 0.30 -3.33
N ALA A 80 9.45 -0.01 -4.33
CA ALA A 80 8.75 -1.29 -4.43
C ALA A 80 9.73 -2.47 -4.39
N HIS A 81 10.84 -2.41 -5.14
CA HIS A 81 11.88 -3.45 -5.12
C HIS A 81 12.47 -3.62 -3.72
N LYS A 82 12.77 -2.49 -3.04
CA LYS A 82 13.33 -2.54 -1.69
C LYS A 82 12.33 -3.14 -0.70
N LEU A 83 11.07 -2.70 -0.73
CA LEU A 83 10.00 -3.23 0.13
C LEU A 83 9.77 -4.73 -0.12
N LEU A 84 9.81 -5.18 -1.38
CA LEU A 84 9.73 -6.58 -1.74
C LEU A 84 10.90 -7.38 -1.15
N SER A 85 12.14 -6.90 -1.33
CA SER A 85 13.34 -7.58 -0.82
C SER A 85 13.39 -7.68 0.71
N GLU A 86 12.68 -6.79 1.41
CA GLU A 86 12.61 -6.72 2.87
C GLU A 86 11.34 -7.38 3.42
N SER A 87 10.44 -7.86 2.55
CA SER A 87 9.21 -8.54 2.94
C SER A 87 9.54 -9.92 3.50
N ALA A 88 9.04 -10.23 4.70
CA ALA A 88 9.31 -11.51 5.37
C ALA A 88 8.67 -12.72 4.68
N ALA A 89 7.53 -12.50 4.01
CA ALA A 89 6.83 -13.52 3.24
C ALA A 89 6.19 -12.86 2.00
N VAL A 90 6.26 -13.53 0.86
CA VAL A 90 5.76 -13.02 -0.42
C VAL A 90 4.87 -14.07 -1.09
N LEU A 91 3.62 -13.70 -1.36
CA LEU A 91 2.66 -14.47 -2.13
C LEU A 91 2.72 -14.02 -3.58
N SER A 92 3.14 -14.90 -4.48
CA SER A 92 3.47 -14.51 -5.86
C SER A 92 2.49 -15.12 -6.86
N LEU A 93 1.71 -14.28 -7.54
CA LEU A 93 0.81 -14.71 -8.63
C LEU A 93 1.52 -14.74 -9.99
N CYS A 94 2.68 -14.09 -10.09
CA CYS A 94 3.63 -14.14 -11.20
C CYS A 94 5.06 -14.26 -10.64
N ASN A 95 6.09 -14.37 -11.49
CA ASN A 95 7.48 -14.27 -11.02
C ASN A 95 7.69 -12.90 -10.35
N PRO A 96 8.06 -12.81 -9.06
CA PRO A 96 8.15 -11.54 -8.35
C PRO A 96 9.48 -10.79 -8.59
N ASP A 97 10.48 -11.45 -9.17
CA ASP A 97 11.82 -10.90 -9.36
C ASP A 97 11.77 -9.68 -10.31
N PRO A 98 12.17 -8.48 -9.84
CA PRO A 98 12.17 -7.28 -10.66
C PRO A 98 13.18 -7.32 -11.82
N THR A 99 14.15 -8.23 -11.79
CA THR A 99 15.13 -8.40 -12.87
C THR A 99 14.62 -9.27 -14.02
N VAL A 100 13.54 -10.02 -13.80
CA VAL A 100 12.91 -10.87 -14.80
C VAL A 100 11.84 -10.08 -15.54
N ASN A 101 12.00 -9.93 -16.85
CA ASN A 101 10.97 -9.35 -17.70
C ASN A 101 9.89 -10.41 -18.02
N ILE A 102 8.66 -10.20 -17.52
CA ILE A 102 7.49 -11.05 -17.81
C ILE A 102 6.56 -10.43 -18.87
N GLY A 103 6.98 -9.35 -19.53
CA GLY A 103 6.21 -8.63 -20.54
C GLY A 103 5.21 -7.60 -19.98
N VAL A 104 4.97 -7.61 -18.67
CA VAL A 104 4.07 -6.68 -17.98
C VAL A 104 4.68 -6.17 -16.68
N ASN A 105 4.16 -5.03 -16.20
CA ASN A 105 4.47 -4.53 -14.86
C ASN A 105 3.86 -5.43 -13.79
N ARG A 106 4.28 -5.20 -12.55
CA ARG A 106 3.78 -5.85 -11.34
C ARG A 106 3.25 -4.82 -10.38
N VAL A 107 2.42 -5.25 -9.44
CA VAL A 107 2.09 -4.48 -8.25
C VAL A 107 2.45 -5.28 -7.01
N LEU A 108 3.23 -4.64 -6.13
CA LEU A 108 3.45 -5.08 -4.76
C LEU A 108 2.30 -4.57 -3.90
N VAL A 109 1.53 -5.49 -3.33
CA VAL A 109 0.51 -5.24 -2.31
C VAL A 109 1.10 -5.56 -0.96
N THR A 110 1.14 -4.59 -0.05
CA THR A 110 1.72 -4.81 1.28
C THR A 110 1.05 -3.96 2.35
N PHE A 111 0.97 -4.49 3.55
CA PHE A 111 0.61 -3.70 4.73
C PHE A 111 1.87 -2.96 5.20
N ILE A 112 1.80 -1.64 5.29
CA ILE A 112 2.93 -0.78 5.57
C ILE A 112 2.55 0.36 6.50
N GLY A 113 3.42 0.66 7.45
CA GLY A 113 3.39 1.91 8.21
C GLY A 113 4.31 2.95 7.61
N ILE A 114 3.96 4.22 7.70
CA ILE A 114 4.87 5.34 7.39
C ILE A 114 5.01 6.27 8.58
N THR A 115 6.23 6.77 8.80
CA THR A 115 6.49 7.86 9.75
C THR A 115 7.46 8.88 9.16
N PRO A 116 7.40 10.14 9.62
CA PRO A 116 8.30 11.18 9.14
C PRO A 116 9.75 10.85 9.47
N TYR A 117 10.66 11.38 8.66
CA TYR A 117 12.10 11.13 8.82
C TYR A 117 12.63 11.55 10.19
N ARG A 118 12.21 12.72 10.70
CA ARG A 118 12.65 13.20 12.02
C ARG A 118 11.61 14.08 12.72
N GLY A 119 11.64 14.05 14.06
CA GLY A 119 10.93 14.99 14.92
C GLY A 119 9.40 14.98 14.79
N GLY A 120 8.81 13.89 14.31
CA GLY A 120 7.35 13.78 14.17
C GLY A 120 6.73 14.71 13.10
N MET A 121 7.54 15.41 12.31
CA MET A 121 7.07 16.41 11.35
C MET A 121 7.19 15.93 9.91
N TRP A 122 6.07 15.82 9.19
CA TRP A 122 6.03 15.42 7.78
C TRP A 122 6.73 16.40 6.83
N SER A 123 6.80 17.68 7.19
CA SER A 123 7.61 18.67 6.45
C SER A 123 9.09 18.30 6.41
N SER A 124 9.60 17.59 7.44
CA SER A 124 11.00 17.15 7.48
C SER A 124 11.34 16.04 6.48
N SER A 125 10.31 15.33 6.01
CA SER A 125 10.42 14.27 5.01
C SER A 125 10.56 14.79 3.60
N ARG A 126 10.21 16.05 3.35
CA ARG A 126 10.36 16.67 2.05
C ARG A 126 11.72 17.36 1.97
N ARG A 127 12.57 16.93 1.04
CA ARG A 127 13.88 17.53 0.77
C ARG A 127 13.97 17.95 -0.70
N PRO A 128 14.79 18.96 -1.05
CA PRO A 128 15.05 19.28 -2.44
C PRO A 128 15.50 18.03 -3.21
N GLY A 129 14.71 17.63 -4.22
CA GLY A 129 14.98 16.47 -5.07
C GLY A 129 14.83 15.09 -4.41
N ALA A 130 14.29 14.98 -3.19
CA ALA A 130 14.07 13.70 -2.54
C ALA A 130 12.99 13.72 -1.45
N ALA A 131 12.24 12.61 -1.36
CA ALA A 131 11.49 12.27 -0.14
C ALA A 131 12.38 11.41 0.77
N LEU A 132 12.40 11.72 2.06
CA LEU A 132 13.08 10.92 3.07
C LEU A 132 12.05 10.52 4.13
N MET A 133 11.81 9.23 4.34
CA MET A 133 10.85 8.78 5.35
C MET A 133 11.10 7.35 5.78
N ASN A 134 10.44 6.97 6.87
CA ASN A 134 10.53 5.64 7.43
C ASN A 134 9.33 4.81 6.97
N PHE A 135 9.61 3.58 6.55
CA PHE A 135 8.63 2.57 6.19
C PHE A 135 8.71 1.41 7.18
N HIS A 136 7.58 0.99 7.73
CA HIS A 136 7.50 -0.06 8.73
C HIS A 136 6.88 -1.31 8.10
N LEU A 137 7.68 -2.37 8.02
CA LEU A 137 7.25 -3.69 7.56
C LEU A 137 7.08 -4.61 8.77
N LEU A 138 5.99 -5.39 8.78
CA LEU A 138 5.65 -6.28 9.88
C LEU A 138 5.76 -7.72 9.40
N ASN A 139 6.54 -8.56 10.09
CA ASN A 139 6.84 -9.91 9.62
C ASN A 139 5.61 -10.85 9.60
N GLY A 140 4.55 -10.52 10.34
CA GLY A 140 3.27 -11.23 10.29
C GLY A 140 2.32 -10.77 9.18
N CYS A 141 2.67 -9.73 8.43
CA CYS A 141 1.92 -9.24 7.28
C CYS A 141 2.62 -9.68 5.98
N PRO A 142 2.09 -10.68 5.26
CA PRO A 142 2.70 -11.09 4.00
C PRO A 142 2.47 -10.02 2.93
N SER A 143 3.43 -9.87 2.05
CA SER A 143 3.28 -9.10 0.82
C SER A 143 2.72 -9.99 -0.29
N MET A 144 2.05 -9.41 -1.28
CA MET A 144 1.57 -10.10 -2.46
C MET A 144 2.07 -9.40 -3.73
N VAL A 145 2.47 -10.18 -4.73
CA VAL A 145 2.90 -9.67 -6.03
C VAL A 145 1.97 -10.20 -7.11
N ILE A 146 1.43 -9.28 -7.91
CA ILE A 146 0.53 -9.60 -9.02
C ILE A 146 1.05 -9.02 -10.33
N PRO A 147 0.87 -9.70 -11.47
CA PRO A 147 1.12 -9.10 -12.78
C PRO A 147 -0.04 -8.17 -13.13
N VAL A 148 0.22 -7.01 -13.72
CA VAL A 148 -0.82 -6.01 -13.97
C VAL A 148 -0.93 -5.54 -15.41
N ASN A 149 -2.13 -5.14 -15.80
CA ASN A 149 -2.42 -4.52 -17.08
C ASN A 149 -2.03 -3.02 -17.09
N ASN A 150 -2.28 -2.33 -18.19
CA ASN A 150 -1.95 -0.91 -18.38
C ASN A 150 -2.82 0.06 -17.56
N MET A 151 -3.90 -0.41 -16.92
CA MET A 151 -4.78 0.36 -16.06
C MET A 151 -4.25 0.46 -14.62
N ALA A 152 -3.19 -0.25 -14.27
CA ALA A 152 -2.66 -0.21 -12.91
C ALA A 152 -2.06 1.16 -12.55
N PRO A 153 -2.44 1.75 -11.39
CA PRO A 153 -1.85 3.00 -10.93
C PRO A 153 -0.38 2.81 -10.54
N ILE A 154 0.35 3.91 -10.40
CA ILE A 154 1.75 3.91 -9.96
C ILE A 154 1.84 3.52 -8.49
N VAL A 155 1.01 4.16 -7.68
CA VAL A 155 0.75 3.78 -6.30
C VAL A 155 -0.73 3.87 -6.01
N ALA A 156 -1.22 3.04 -5.11
CA ALA A 156 -2.57 3.14 -4.59
C ALA A 156 -2.58 2.80 -3.10
N TRP A 157 -3.69 3.06 -2.42
CA TRP A 157 -3.90 2.61 -1.04
C TRP A 157 -5.38 2.47 -0.72
N SER A 158 -5.65 1.57 0.24
CA SER A 158 -6.94 1.49 0.91
C SER A 158 -7.00 2.54 2.02
N PRO A 159 -8.12 3.27 2.22
CA PRO A 159 -8.23 4.27 3.27
C PRO A 159 -8.28 3.67 4.68
N THR A 160 -8.56 2.36 4.80
CA THR A 160 -8.50 1.62 6.06
C THR A 160 -7.10 1.69 6.69
N THR A 161 -7.05 2.20 7.92
CA THR A 161 -5.84 2.30 8.75
C THR A 161 -5.77 1.20 9.82
N LEU A 162 -4.63 1.01 10.47
CA LEU A 162 -4.50 0.14 11.65
C LEU A 162 -5.39 0.61 12.80
N ALA A 163 -5.53 1.93 12.97
CA ALA A 163 -6.46 2.52 13.92
C ALA A 163 -7.90 2.05 13.63
N SER A 164 -8.32 2.13 12.36
CA SER A 164 -9.63 1.64 11.90
C SER A 164 -9.79 0.13 12.12
N ILE A 165 -8.76 -0.66 11.81
CA ILE A 165 -8.78 -2.12 11.98
C ILE A 165 -8.96 -2.51 13.45
N LYS A 166 -8.42 -1.75 14.39
CA LYS A 166 -8.55 -2.06 15.83
C LYS A 166 -9.95 -1.78 16.40
N ASN A 167 -10.81 -1.07 15.66
CA ASN A 167 -12.16 -0.79 16.11
C ASN A 167 -13.04 -2.05 16.15
N PRO A 168 -13.83 -2.29 17.21
CA PRO A 168 -14.68 -3.48 17.33
C PRO A 168 -15.70 -3.65 16.19
N GLY A 169 -16.21 -2.55 15.64
CA GLY A 169 -17.18 -2.55 14.53
C GLY A 169 -16.56 -2.68 13.13
N PHE A 170 -15.24 -2.86 13.02
CA PHE A 170 -14.58 -2.99 11.72
C PHE A 170 -15.00 -4.29 11.03
N ASN A 171 -15.51 -4.18 9.80
CA ASN A 171 -15.94 -5.30 8.95
C ASN A 171 -14.80 -5.79 8.04
N PRO A 172 -14.16 -6.94 8.34
CA PRO A 172 -13.03 -7.42 7.54
C PRO A 172 -13.43 -8.02 6.20
N GLU A 173 -14.62 -8.63 6.11
CA GLU A 173 -15.13 -9.25 4.88
C GLU A 173 -15.41 -8.18 3.83
N TRP A 174 -16.03 -7.07 4.24
CA TRP A 174 -16.24 -5.92 3.36
C TRP A 174 -14.91 -5.35 2.85
N TRP A 175 -13.91 -5.19 3.74
CA TRP A 175 -12.59 -4.68 3.36
C TRP A 175 -11.86 -5.61 2.40
N HIS A 176 -11.90 -6.93 2.66
CA HIS A 176 -11.37 -7.95 1.76
C HIS A 176 -12.02 -7.88 0.37
N GLY A 177 -13.36 -7.78 0.32
CA GLY A 177 -14.11 -7.64 -0.93
C GLY A 177 -13.70 -6.41 -1.73
N GLN A 178 -13.53 -5.25 -1.08
CA GLN A 178 -13.08 -4.02 -1.76
C GLN A 178 -11.67 -4.15 -2.36
N ILE A 179 -10.76 -4.84 -1.67
CA ILE A 179 -9.41 -5.08 -2.20
C ILE A 179 -9.47 -6.05 -3.38
N CYS A 180 -10.17 -7.17 -3.25
CA CYS A 180 -10.32 -8.14 -4.35
C CYS A 180 -10.89 -7.48 -5.60
N GLU A 181 -11.95 -6.70 -5.45
CA GLU A 181 -12.58 -6.02 -6.58
C GLU A 181 -11.62 -5.03 -7.26
N PHE A 182 -10.89 -4.23 -6.49
CA PHE A 182 -9.88 -3.35 -7.07
C PHE A 182 -8.80 -4.12 -7.81
N LEU A 183 -8.28 -5.19 -7.20
CA LEU A 183 -7.22 -6.01 -7.80
C LEU A 183 -7.69 -6.67 -9.11
N ASP A 184 -8.94 -7.11 -9.18
CA ASP A 184 -9.54 -7.69 -10.38
C ASP A 184 -9.53 -6.71 -11.57
N THR A 185 -9.68 -5.40 -11.33
CA THR A 185 -9.62 -4.38 -12.39
C THR A 185 -8.23 -4.17 -13.00
N ILE A 186 -7.16 -4.46 -12.25
CA ILE A 186 -5.78 -4.15 -12.65
C ILE A 186 -4.93 -5.37 -12.96
N ILE A 187 -5.36 -6.58 -12.58
CA ILE A 187 -4.56 -7.77 -12.79
C ILE A 187 -4.51 -8.15 -14.28
N SER A 188 -3.40 -8.76 -14.70
CA SER A 188 -3.32 -9.43 -15.99
C SER A 188 -3.39 -10.94 -15.80
N ILE A 189 -4.59 -11.51 -15.88
CA ILE A 189 -4.85 -12.95 -15.62
C ILE A 189 -4.00 -13.85 -16.55
N LYS A 190 -3.83 -13.44 -17.81
CA LYS A 190 -3.01 -14.15 -18.79
C LYS A 190 -1.51 -14.17 -18.49
N ASP A 191 -1.04 -13.33 -17.56
CA ASP A 191 0.37 -13.24 -17.16
C ASP A 191 0.60 -13.83 -15.76
N CYS A 192 -0.46 -14.31 -15.09
CA CYS A 192 -0.35 -15.13 -13.90
C CYS A 192 0.31 -16.48 -14.22
N THR A 193 0.98 -17.08 -13.23
CA THR A 193 1.54 -18.43 -13.36
C THR A 193 0.45 -19.44 -13.74
N PRO A 194 0.76 -20.51 -14.50
CA PRO A 194 -0.27 -21.40 -15.06
C PRO A 194 -1.25 -21.96 -14.03
N GLY A 195 -0.77 -22.37 -12.85
CA GLY A 195 -1.61 -22.91 -11.78
C GLY A 195 -2.54 -21.87 -11.15
N ILE A 196 -2.09 -20.62 -11.02
CA ILE A 196 -2.91 -19.50 -10.56
C ILE A 196 -3.94 -19.13 -11.62
N ARG A 197 -3.54 -19.06 -12.89
CA ARG A 197 -4.44 -18.75 -14.01
C ARG A 197 -5.60 -19.73 -14.11
N ALA A 198 -5.33 -21.02 -13.95
CA ALA A 198 -6.36 -22.07 -13.99
C ALA A 198 -7.35 -21.98 -12.81
N ASN A 199 -6.97 -21.35 -11.70
CA ASN A 199 -7.76 -21.26 -10.46
C ASN A 199 -7.80 -19.82 -9.93
N TYR A 200 -7.98 -18.86 -10.83
CA TYR A 200 -7.72 -17.45 -10.57
C TYR A 200 -8.52 -16.88 -9.39
N GLU A 201 -9.84 -17.00 -9.42
CA GLU A 201 -10.72 -16.43 -8.39
C GLU A 201 -10.40 -16.97 -6.98
N PRO A 202 -10.33 -18.30 -6.74
CA PRO A 202 -9.91 -18.83 -5.44
C PRO A 202 -8.48 -18.45 -5.05
N ALA A 203 -7.57 -18.26 -6.01
CA ALA A 203 -6.19 -17.88 -5.74
C ALA A 203 -6.11 -16.42 -5.28
N LEU A 204 -6.71 -15.49 -6.02
CA LEU A 204 -6.77 -14.08 -5.64
C LEU A 204 -7.45 -13.90 -4.28
N GLY A 205 -8.61 -14.54 -4.08
CA GLY A 205 -9.35 -14.46 -2.83
C GLY A 205 -8.50 -14.89 -1.63
N ARG A 206 -7.85 -16.06 -1.70
CA ARG A 206 -6.99 -16.59 -0.63
C ARG A 206 -5.74 -15.75 -0.40
N SER A 207 -5.07 -15.31 -1.47
CA SER A 207 -3.88 -14.45 -1.35
C SER A 207 -4.22 -13.11 -0.70
N THR A 208 -5.35 -12.51 -1.09
CA THR A 208 -5.85 -11.27 -0.46
C THR A 208 -6.23 -11.51 1.00
N SER A 209 -6.88 -12.64 1.32
CA SER A 209 -7.19 -13.01 2.70
C SER A 209 -5.94 -13.14 3.55
N MET A 210 -4.83 -13.66 3.01
CA MET A 210 -3.57 -13.74 3.76
C MET A 210 -3.00 -12.37 4.12
N VAL A 211 -3.05 -11.39 3.21
CA VAL A 211 -2.62 -10.01 3.48
C VAL A 211 -3.53 -9.35 4.51
N VAL A 212 -4.85 -9.45 4.32
CA VAL A 212 -5.86 -8.89 5.24
C VAL A 212 -5.76 -9.53 6.63
N ASN A 213 -5.65 -10.85 6.72
CA ASN A 213 -5.52 -11.55 8.00
C ASN A 213 -4.21 -11.22 8.72
N GLY A 214 -3.12 -10.99 7.98
CA GLY A 214 -1.88 -10.45 8.55
C GLY A 214 -2.10 -9.10 9.24
N ALA A 215 -2.83 -8.20 8.59
CA ALA A 215 -3.19 -6.90 9.14
C ALA A 215 -4.15 -7.02 10.34
N LEU A 216 -5.17 -7.88 10.28
CA LEU A 216 -6.07 -8.17 11.40
C LEU A 216 -5.33 -8.75 12.61
N GLY A 217 -4.31 -9.57 12.36
CA GLY A 217 -3.44 -10.13 13.40
C GLY A 217 -2.73 -9.07 14.24
N LEU A 218 -2.59 -7.84 13.72
CA LEU A 218 -1.98 -6.72 14.44
C LEU A 218 -2.82 -6.19 15.62
N ARG A 219 -4.09 -6.57 15.72
CA ARG A 219 -4.97 -6.23 16.86
C ARG A 219 -4.40 -6.74 18.19
N ASN A 220 -3.77 -7.91 18.17
CA ASN A 220 -3.34 -8.64 19.37
C ASN A 220 -1.82 -8.66 19.54
N VAL A 221 -1.10 -7.76 18.86
CA VAL A 221 0.36 -7.66 18.94
C VAL A 221 0.76 -6.88 20.18
N GLN A 222 1.81 -7.34 20.86
CA GLN A 222 2.36 -6.65 22.02
C GLN A 222 2.75 -5.22 21.66
N PRO A 223 2.34 -4.20 22.43
CA PRO A 223 2.61 -2.79 22.10
C PRO A 223 4.09 -2.46 21.87
N GLY A 224 5.00 -3.15 22.58
CA GLY A 224 6.45 -2.96 22.41
C GLY A 224 6.97 -3.32 21.01
N ILE A 225 6.34 -4.26 20.31
CA ILE A 225 6.71 -4.66 18.93
C ILE A 225 6.34 -3.53 17.94
N LEU A 226 5.24 -2.83 18.20
CA LEU A 226 4.74 -1.75 17.35
C LEU A 226 5.27 -0.36 17.78
N LYS A 227 6.28 -0.31 18.65
CA LYS A 227 6.81 0.95 19.18
C LYS A 227 7.33 1.83 18.02
N GLY A 228 6.79 3.04 17.93
CA GLY A 228 7.15 4.00 16.87
C GLY A 228 6.32 3.89 15.60
N LEU A 229 5.41 2.91 15.49
CA LEU A 229 4.41 2.87 14.43
C LEU A 229 3.27 3.84 14.74
N ASP A 230 2.89 4.66 13.77
CA ASP A 230 1.67 5.46 13.83
C ASP A 230 0.49 4.64 13.25
N PRO A 231 -0.51 4.26 14.07
CA PRO A 231 -1.63 3.44 13.62
C PRO A 231 -2.58 4.16 12.65
N GLU A 232 -2.60 5.50 12.63
CA GLU A 232 -3.37 6.30 11.65
C GLU A 232 -2.63 6.48 10.33
N ARG A 233 -1.38 5.98 10.26
CA ARG A 233 -0.49 6.05 9.10
C ARG A 233 0.06 4.67 8.72
N ALA A 234 -0.73 3.63 9.02
CA ALA A 234 -0.42 2.26 8.65
C ALA A 234 -1.63 1.59 8.00
N GLY A 235 -1.45 0.98 6.84
CA GLY A 235 -2.53 0.38 6.06
C GLY A 235 -2.01 -0.40 4.86
N ILE A 236 -2.92 -0.88 4.00
CA ILE A 236 -2.53 -1.57 2.76
C ILE A 236 -2.25 -0.54 1.67
N ALA A 237 -1.05 -0.61 1.11
CA ALA A 237 -0.60 0.17 -0.03
C ALA A 237 -0.16 -0.73 -1.19
N PHE A 238 -0.18 -0.17 -2.38
CA PHE A 238 0.10 -0.82 -3.65
C PHE A 238 1.20 -0.02 -4.36
N PHE A 239 2.25 -0.69 -4.80
CA PHE A 239 3.34 -0.06 -5.54
C PHE A 239 3.59 -0.78 -6.85
N ARG A 240 3.48 -0.08 -7.98
CA ARG A 240 3.75 -0.63 -9.30
C ARG A 240 5.26 -0.66 -9.55
N TYR A 241 5.73 -1.81 -10.01
CA TYR A 241 7.11 -2.05 -10.46
C TYR A 241 7.17 -3.06 -11.61
#